data_AF-K2FER9-F1
#
_entry.id   AF-K2FER9-F1
#
_cell.length_a   1.000
_cell.length_b   1.000
_cell.length_c   1.000
_cell.angle_alpha   90.00
_cell.angle_beta   90.00
_cell.angle_gamma   90.00
#
_symmetry.space_group_name_H-M   'P 1'
#
loop_
_entity.id
_entity.type
_entity.pdbx_description
1 polymer ?
#
loop_
_entity_poly.entity_id
_entity_poly.type
_entity_poly.pdbx_seq_one_letter_code
_entity_poly.pdbx_strand_id
1 'polypeptide(L)'
;MIFWFQNKIKDSIKSYIFYIFLTLLLADFFILGIKFYNITHKAQIRQIKYGVEYIVKNSESGDYILVIWDLLWTNKLSEIKSREYADEKSDISYIVVPSLNRSRYSEINEDNFLDAISSDSDVILPDNFCIRDWDKIKGKKIYSETNLTPGPYCQSEPQTQLLVKLLLQYKPRKAILLYDVKWYIEQVGTFTEYLDENKIDYEFLSSK
;
A
#
# COMPACT_ATOMS: atom_id res chain seq x y z
N MET A 1 -66.39 34.76 9.58
CA MET A 1 -65.06 35.05 10.18
C MET A 1 -64.40 33.80 10.79
N ILE A 2 -65.15 32.92 11.47
CA ILE A 2 -64.63 31.66 12.09
C ILE A 2 -64.04 30.66 11.06
N PHE A 3 -64.65 30.54 9.87
CA PHE A 3 -64.19 29.63 8.81
C PHE A 3 -62.81 29.98 8.21
N TRP A 4 -62.48 31.29 8.17
CA TRP A 4 -61.21 31.79 7.68
C TRP A 4 -60.05 31.49 8.66
N PHE A 5 -60.36 31.54 9.96
CA PHE A 5 -59.41 31.21 11.02
C PHE A 5 -59.08 29.71 11.06
N GLN A 6 -60.07 28.85 10.84
CA GLN A 6 -59.86 27.39 10.79
C GLN A 6 -59.00 26.96 9.61
N ASN A 7 -59.18 27.55 8.42
CA ASN A 7 -58.32 27.25 7.26
C ASN A 7 -56.88 27.71 7.48
N LYS A 8 -56.66 28.89 8.07
CA LYS A 8 -55.30 29.41 8.35
C LYS A 8 -54.52 28.53 9.34
N ILE A 9 -55.19 27.99 10.36
CA ILE A 9 -54.59 27.05 11.32
C ILE A 9 -54.27 25.71 10.63
N LYS A 10 -55.17 25.22 9.77
CA LYS A 10 -54.99 23.94 9.04
C LYS A 10 -53.80 23.98 8.08
N ASP A 11 -53.59 25.11 7.39
CA ASP A 11 -52.45 25.30 6.48
C ASP A 11 -51.13 25.49 7.25
N SER A 12 -51.17 26.13 8.42
CA SER A 12 -50.00 26.24 9.31
C SER A 12 -49.58 24.89 9.87
N ILE A 13 -50.53 24.03 10.26
CA ILE A 13 -50.24 22.67 10.77
C ILE A 13 -49.65 21.79 9.66
N LYS A 14 -50.23 21.83 8.44
CA LYS A 14 -49.69 21.10 7.29
C LYS A 14 -48.24 21.50 6.98
N SER A 15 -47.96 22.80 7.02
CA SER A 15 -46.62 23.33 6.79
C SER A 15 -45.64 22.83 7.87
N TYR A 16 -46.04 22.84 9.14
CA TYR A 16 -45.23 22.32 10.25
C TYR A 16 -44.92 20.82 10.13
N ILE A 17 -45.92 20.00 9.79
CA ILE A 17 -45.74 18.56 9.57
C ILE A 17 -44.78 18.31 8.40
N PHE A 18 -44.90 19.09 7.32
CA PHE A 18 -43.99 19.01 6.19
C PHE A 18 -42.54 19.35 6.58
N TYR A 19 -42.33 20.40 7.39
CA TYR A 19 -40.99 20.74 7.90
C TYR A 19 -40.41 19.62 8.77
N ILE A 20 -41.19 19.04 9.69
CA ILE A 20 -40.73 17.92 10.52
C ILE A 20 -40.31 16.73 9.63
N PHE A 21 -41.13 16.39 8.64
CA PHE A 21 -40.85 15.29 7.72
C PHE A 21 -39.59 15.56 6.88
N LEU A 22 -39.42 16.77 6.37
CA LEU A 22 -38.23 17.18 5.63
C LEU A 22 -36.97 17.13 6.49
N THR A 23 -37.06 17.57 7.75
CA THR A 23 -35.93 17.56 8.69
C THR A 23 -35.50 16.13 9.04
N LEU A 24 -36.47 15.22 9.22
CA LEU A 24 -36.20 13.79 9.42
C LEU A 24 -35.53 13.16 8.18
N LEU A 25 -36.04 13.46 6.97
CA LEU A 25 -35.45 12.98 5.71
C LEU A 25 -34.01 13.44 5.54
N LEU A 26 -33.72 14.71 5.86
CA LEU A 26 -32.36 15.24 5.82
C LEU A 26 -31.48 14.55 6.87
N ALA A 27 -31.97 14.36 8.10
CA ALA A 27 -31.22 13.69 9.15
C ALA A 27 -30.85 12.24 8.75
N ASP A 28 -31.80 11.49 8.19
CA ASP A 28 -31.54 10.13 7.69
C ASP A 28 -30.50 10.13 6.56
N PHE A 29 -30.56 11.11 5.65
CA PHE A 29 -29.57 11.23 4.58
C PHE A 29 -28.17 11.53 5.12
N PHE A 30 -28.04 12.40 6.12
CA PHE A 30 -26.76 12.66 6.79
C PHE A 30 -26.22 11.42 7.51
N ILE A 31 -27.08 10.67 8.21
CA ILE A 31 -26.69 9.43 8.88
C ILE A 31 -26.21 8.37 7.88
N LEU A 32 -26.90 8.23 6.74
CA LEU A 32 -26.47 7.35 5.65
C LEU A 32 -25.12 7.80 5.07
N GLY A 33 -24.92 9.09 4.86
CA GLY A 33 -23.66 9.66 4.40
C GLY A 33 -22.51 9.34 5.35
N ILE A 34 -22.71 9.52 6.66
CA ILE A 34 -21.71 9.18 7.69
C ILE A 34 -21.43 7.67 7.72
N LYS A 35 -22.45 6.82 7.62
CA LYS A 35 -22.27 5.36 7.58
C LYS A 35 -21.48 4.93 6.35
N PHE A 36 -21.82 5.44 5.17
CA PHE A 36 -21.13 5.11 3.93
C PHE A 36 -19.68 5.60 3.93
N TYR A 37 -19.46 6.83 4.44
CA TYR A 37 -18.12 7.38 4.67
C TYR A 37 -17.32 6.46 5.60
N ASN A 38 -17.89 6.04 6.73
CA ASN A 38 -17.21 5.15 7.67
C ASN A 38 -16.91 3.76 7.09
N ILE A 39 -17.81 3.21 6.29
CA ILE A 39 -17.58 1.91 5.62
C ILE A 39 -16.44 2.03 4.62
N THR A 40 -16.43 3.07 3.79
CA THR A 40 -15.39 3.26 2.76
C THR A 40 -14.03 3.65 3.34
N HIS A 41 -14.01 4.43 4.44
CA HIS A 41 -12.78 4.90 5.09
C HIS A 41 -12.22 3.91 6.12
N LYS A 42 -12.98 2.88 6.54
CA LYS A 42 -12.48 1.77 7.37
C LYS A 42 -12.36 0.45 6.61
N ALA A 43 -12.71 0.45 5.32
CA ALA A 43 -12.57 -0.74 4.49
C ALA A 43 -11.10 -1.06 4.22
N GLN A 44 -10.74 -2.31 4.47
CA GLN A 44 -9.52 -2.92 3.97
C GLN A 44 -9.77 -3.38 2.53
N ILE A 45 -8.96 -2.88 1.60
CA ILE A 45 -9.01 -3.24 0.19
C ILE A 45 -7.86 -4.19 -0.10
N ARG A 46 -8.17 -5.45 -0.39
CA ARG A 46 -7.19 -6.46 -0.79
C ARG A 46 -7.25 -6.68 -2.30
N GLN A 47 -6.15 -6.49 -3.00
CA GLN A 47 -6.06 -6.62 -4.45
C GLN A 47 -4.82 -7.43 -4.86
N ILE A 48 -4.92 -8.09 -6.01
CA ILE A 48 -3.80 -8.80 -6.64
C ILE A 48 -3.63 -8.25 -8.06
N LYS A 49 -2.44 -7.77 -8.40
CA LYS A 49 -2.11 -7.27 -9.74
C LYS A 49 -0.69 -7.67 -10.11
N TYR A 50 -0.48 -8.20 -11.30
CA TYR A 50 0.83 -8.69 -11.77
C TYR A 50 1.47 -9.73 -10.85
N GLY A 51 0.67 -10.57 -10.18
CA GLY A 51 1.16 -11.56 -9.21
C GLY A 51 1.57 -10.98 -7.84
N VAL A 52 1.51 -9.65 -7.69
CA VAL A 52 1.74 -8.92 -6.43
C VAL A 52 0.42 -8.82 -5.68
N GLU A 53 0.43 -9.24 -4.43
CA GLU A 53 -0.66 -8.93 -3.51
C GLU A 53 -0.36 -7.63 -2.79
N TYR A 54 -1.36 -6.75 -2.67
CA TYR A 54 -1.28 -5.61 -1.77
C TYR A 54 -2.61 -5.38 -1.06
N ILE A 55 -2.50 -4.78 0.11
CA ILE A 55 -3.61 -4.50 1.01
C ILE A 55 -3.53 -3.03 1.36
N VAL A 56 -4.62 -2.30 1.14
CA VAL A 56 -4.76 -0.91 1.56
C VAL A 56 -5.76 -0.86 2.71
N LYS A 57 -5.27 -0.50 3.88
CA LYS A 57 -6.09 -0.24 5.06
C LYS A 57 -6.24 1.27 5.21
N ASN A 58 -7.46 1.76 5.01
CA ASN A 58 -7.78 3.16 5.23
C ASN A 58 -8.07 3.41 6.71
N SER A 59 -7.66 4.59 7.18
CA SER A 59 -7.97 5.12 8.50
C SER A 59 -8.39 6.59 8.39
N GLU A 60 -8.95 7.15 9.46
CA GLU A 60 -9.46 8.52 9.47
C GLU A 60 -8.36 9.58 9.26
N SER A 61 -7.10 9.25 9.52
CA SER A 61 -5.96 10.17 9.35
C SER A 61 -5.59 10.46 7.89
N GLY A 62 -5.80 9.49 6.99
CA GLY A 62 -5.31 9.57 5.59
C GLY A 62 -3.78 9.54 5.44
N ASP A 63 -3.02 9.42 6.53
CA ASP A 63 -1.56 9.34 6.52
C ASP A 63 -1.12 7.88 6.37
N TYR A 64 -0.57 7.55 5.20
CA TYR A 64 -0.16 6.19 4.88
C TYR A 64 1.26 5.87 5.36
N ILE A 65 1.43 4.65 5.88
CA ILE A 65 2.71 3.96 6.00
C ILE A 65 2.73 2.82 5.00
N LEU A 66 3.80 2.71 4.23
CA LEU A 66 4.06 1.56 3.36
C LEU A 66 4.79 0.49 4.17
N VAL A 67 4.31 -0.75 4.16
CA VAL A 67 4.98 -1.91 4.77
C VAL A 67 5.31 -2.89 3.66
N ILE A 68 6.60 -3.13 3.45
CA ILE A 68 7.11 -4.06 2.45
C ILE A 68 7.94 -5.09 3.18
N TRP A 69 7.67 -6.36 2.90
CA TRP A 69 8.58 -7.42 3.29
C TRP A 69 9.53 -7.79 2.16
N ASP A 70 9.01 -8.03 0.96
CA ASP A 70 9.74 -8.93 0.07
C ASP A 70 10.03 -8.37 -1.32
N LEU A 71 11.15 -7.68 -1.43
CA LEU A 71 11.73 -7.31 -2.72
C LEU A 71 12.68 -8.38 -3.29
N LEU A 72 13.04 -9.41 -2.50
CA LEU A 72 14.13 -10.35 -2.79
C LEU A 72 13.79 -11.83 -2.54
N TRP A 73 12.53 -12.14 -2.25
CA TRP A 73 12.02 -13.48 -1.99
C TRP A 73 12.60 -14.15 -0.73
N THR A 74 12.84 -13.38 0.34
CA THR A 74 13.56 -13.83 1.54
C THR A 74 12.63 -14.29 2.66
N ASN A 75 12.36 -15.61 2.73
CA ASN A 75 11.71 -16.37 3.85
C ASN A 75 10.36 -15.88 4.41
N LYS A 76 9.33 -16.74 4.31
CA LYS A 76 7.92 -16.61 4.76
C LYS A 76 7.64 -15.88 6.09
N LEU A 77 8.55 -15.82 7.07
CA LEU A 77 8.28 -15.19 8.37
C LEU A 77 7.88 -13.73 8.26
N SER A 78 8.59 -12.90 7.48
CA SER A 78 8.11 -11.52 7.33
C SER A 78 6.91 -11.33 6.39
N GLU A 79 6.49 -12.36 5.65
CA GLU A 79 5.17 -12.34 5.01
C GLU A 79 4.08 -12.26 6.06
N ILE A 80 4.22 -13.11 7.07
CA ILE A 80 3.25 -13.23 8.15
C ILE A 80 3.23 -11.89 8.90
N LYS A 81 4.41 -11.38 9.26
CA LYS A 81 4.54 -10.11 9.98
C LYS A 81 4.01 -8.91 9.19
N SER A 82 4.26 -8.83 7.87
CA SER A 82 3.68 -7.75 7.05
C SER A 82 2.16 -7.80 7.03
N ARG A 83 1.56 -8.99 6.94
CA ARG A 83 0.10 -9.16 7.01
C ARG A 83 -0.49 -8.75 8.34
N GLU A 84 0.23 -8.97 9.46
CA GLU A 84 -0.22 -8.53 10.78
C GLU A 84 -0.43 -7.01 10.84
N TYR A 85 0.35 -6.20 10.11
CA TYR A 85 0.10 -4.73 10.01
C TYR A 85 -1.22 -4.39 9.32
N ALA A 86 -1.69 -5.22 8.39
CA ALA A 86 -2.99 -5.01 7.75
C ALA A 86 -4.15 -5.32 8.71
N ASP A 87 -3.92 -6.22 9.67
CA ASP A 87 -4.94 -6.71 10.61
C ASP A 87 -4.88 -5.99 11.99
N GLU A 88 -3.81 -5.24 12.26
CA GLU A 88 -3.62 -4.50 13.50
C GLU A 88 -4.71 -3.43 13.70
N LYS A 89 -5.28 -3.36 14.91
CA LYS A 89 -6.17 -2.25 15.30
C LYS A 89 -5.33 -1.00 15.54
N SER A 90 -5.23 -0.17 14.52
CA SER A 90 -4.47 1.08 14.53
C SER A 90 -5.21 2.14 13.73
N ASP A 91 -5.13 3.40 14.21
CA ASP A 91 -5.63 4.60 13.54
C ASP A 91 -4.73 5.06 12.38
N ILE A 92 -3.66 4.29 12.09
CA ILE A 92 -2.75 4.54 10.97
C ILE A 92 -3.27 3.84 9.71
N SER A 93 -3.18 4.56 8.58
CA SER A 93 -3.45 3.97 7.27
C SER A 93 -2.23 3.20 6.79
N TYR A 94 -2.42 2.00 6.27
CA TYR A 94 -1.32 1.15 5.82
C TYR A 94 -1.51 0.74 4.36
N ILE A 95 -0.39 0.73 3.63
CA ILE A 95 -0.26 0.01 2.36
C ILE A 95 0.65 -1.16 2.66
N VAL A 96 0.12 -2.36 2.69
CA VAL A 96 0.91 -3.56 2.97
C VAL A 96 1.13 -4.30 1.66
N VAL A 97 2.39 -4.47 1.29
CA VAL A 97 2.80 -5.30 0.16
C VAL A 97 3.49 -6.52 0.74
N PRO A 98 2.73 -7.58 1.09
CA PRO A 98 3.31 -8.76 1.70
C PRO A 98 4.29 -9.40 0.72
N SER A 99 3.96 -9.58 -0.55
CA SER A 99 4.90 -10.22 -1.48
C SER A 99 4.79 -9.63 -2.88
N LEU A 100 5.94 -9.35 -3.50
CA LEU A 100 6.04 -9.02 -4.92
C LEU A 100 5.90 -10.25 -5.83
N ASN A 101 5.94 -11.48 -5.29
CA ASN A 101 5.63 -12.69 -6.04
C ASN A 101 5.12 -13.82 -5.13
N ARG A 102 3.80 -14.02 -5.11
CA ARG A 102 3.14 -14.99 -4.22
C ARG A 102 3.45 -16.46 -4.55
N SER A 103 4.03 -16.75 -5.71
CA SER A 103 4.03 -18.12 -6.25
C SER A 103 5.23 -18.98 -5.87
N ARG A 104 6.30 -18.41 -5.28
CA ARG A 104 7.57 -19.12 -5.10
C ARG A 104 8.26 -18.71 -3.79
N TYR A 105 7.99 -19.45 -2.72
CA TYR A 105 8.79 -19.38 -1.49
C TYR A 105 9.75 -20.56 -1.46
N SER A 106 10.95 -20.38 -2.00
CA SER A 106 12.12 -21.14 -1.57
C SER A 106 12.79 -20.37 -0.44
N GLU A 107 13.38 -21.08 0.53
CA GLU A 107 14.20 -20.42 1.54
C GLU A 107 15.47 -19.88 0.87
N ILE A 108 15.47 -18.59 0.54
CA ILE A 108 16.63 -17.89 0.01
C ILE A 108 17.49 -17.40 1.19
N ASN A 109 18.74 -17.87 1.24
CA ASN A 109 19.79 -17.43 2.14
C ASN A 109 20.95 -16.83 1.31
N GLU A 110 21.97 -16.31 1.99
CA GLU A 110 23.10 -15.63 1.31
C GLU A 110 23.80 -16.55 0.30
N ASP A 111 23.99 -17.82 0.67
CA ASP A 111 24.74 -18.79 -0.11
C ASP A 111 23.99 -19.23 -1.38
N ASN A 112 22.66 -19.22 -1.38
CA ASN A 112 21.84 -19.65 -2.51
C ASN A 112 21.12 -18.49 -3.24
N PHE A 113 21.34 -17.24 -2.82
CA PHE A 113 20.68 -16.06 -3.38
C PHE A 113 20.90 -15.93 -4.88
N LEU A 114 22.14 -16.02 -5.33
CA LEU A 114 22.49 -15.89 -6.75
C LEU A 114 21.86 -17.00 -7.60
N ASP A 115 21.87 -18.24 -7.09
CA ASP A 115 21.28 -19.40 -7.76
C ASP A 115 19.74 -19.31 -7.79
N ALA A 116 19.13 -18.85 -6.71
CA ALA A 116 17.69 -18.71 -6.60
C ALA A 116 17.15 -17.64 -7.55
N ILE A 117 17.77 -16.46 -7.58
CA ILE A 117 17.32 -15.35 -8.44
C ILE A 117 17.56 -15.68 -9.92
N SER A 118 18.73 -16.21 -10.27
CA SER A 118 19.06 -16.52 -11.67
C SER A 118 18.20 -17.63 -12.30
N SER A 119 17.51 -18.44 -11.49
CA SER A 119 16.62 -19.51 -11.97
C SER A 119 15.21 -19.03 -12.34
N ASP A 120 14.78 -17.87 -11.81
CA ASP A 120 13.37 -17.45 -11.83
C ASP A 120 13.12 -16.18 -12.65
N SER A 121 14.05 -15.23 -12.62
CA SER A 121 14.01 -13.94 -13.32
C SER A 121 15.40 -13.36 -13.35
N ASP A 122 15.91 -13.02 -14.53
CA ASP A 122 17.20 -12.36 -14.63
C ASP A 122 17.17 -10.97 -13.94
N VAL A 123 15.99 -10.38 -13.68
CA VAL A 123 15.88 -9.04 -13.11
C VAL A 123 15.89 -9.03 -11.57
N ILE A 124 16.83 -8.27 -10.99
CA ILE A 124 16.86 -7.94 -9.55
C ILE A 124 15.91 -6.76 -9.28
N LEU A 125 14.76 -7.03 -8.64
CA LEU A 125 13.69 -6.04 -8.47
C LEU A 125 14.09 -4.76 -7.72
N PRO A 126 14.85 -4.78 -6.61
CA PRO A 126 15.29 -3.55 -5.95
C PRO A 126 16.12 -2.65 -6.86
N ASP A 127 16.90 -3.25 -7.76
CA ASP A 127 17.75 -2.55 -8.71
C ASP A 127 16.97 -2.04 -9.93
N ASN A 128 15.70 -2.44 -10.09
CA ASN A 128 14.84 -1.98 -11.17
C ASN A 128 14.13 -0.64 -10.85
N PHE A 129 14.36 0.00 -9.70
CA PHE A 129 13.77 1.31 -9.39
C PHE A 129 14.50 2.47 -10.08
N CYS A 130 13.75 3.47 -10.55
CA CYS A 130 14.32 4.65 -11.21
C CYS A 130 14.97 5.60 -10.20
N ILE A 131 16.30 5.54 -10.08
CA ILE A 131 17.13 6.53 -9.37
C ILE A 131 17.92 7.38 -10.37
N ARG A 132 18.44 8.53 -9.95
CA ARG A 132 19.20 9.45 -10.83
C ARG A 132 20.36 8.77 -11.57
N ASP A 133 21.08 7.89 -10.88
CA ASP A 133 22.28 7.21 -11.38
C ASP A 133 22.00 5.76 -11.79
N TRP A 134 20.77 5.43 -12.21
CA TRP A 134 20.37 4.05 -12.51
C TRP A 134 21.27 3.34 -13.53
N ASP A 135 21.78 4.06 -14.53
CA ASP A 135 22.71 3.48 -15.52
C ASP A 135 24.03 2.99 -14.90
N LYS A 136 24.46 3.54 -13.75
CA LYS A 136 25.63 3.05 -13.02
C LYS A 136 25.38 1.71 -12.35
N ILE A 137 24.12 1.37 -12.05
CA ILE A 137 23.74 0.09 -11.45
C ILE A 137 24.16 -1.05 -12.38
N LYS A 138 23.98 -0.90 -13.70
CA LYS A 138 24.42 -1.91 -14.70
C LYS A 138 25.91 -2.26 -14.60
N GLY A 139 26.73 -1.38 -14.01
CA GLY A 139 28.16 -1.61 -13.77
C GLY A 139 28.49 -2.36 -12.48
N LYS A 140 27.51 -2.76 -11.65
CA LYS A 140 27.76 -3.58 -10.46
C LYS A 140 28.35 -4.93 -10.87
N LYS A 141 29.37 -5.38 -10.12
CA LYS A 141 30.11 -6.63 -10.35
C LYS A 141 29.20 -7.86 -10.54
N ILE A 142 28.11 -7.92 -9.77
CA ILE A 142 27.11 -8.99 -9.84
C ILE A 142 26.57 -9.21 -11.26
N TYR A 143 26.35 -8.16 -12.05
CA TYR A 143 25.82 -8.27 -13.43
C TYR A 143 26.87 -8.64 -14.47
N SER A 144 28.15 -8.44 -14.17
CA SER A 144 29.24 -8.91 -15.04
C SER A 144 29.61 -10.38 -14.79
N GLU A 145 29.26 -10.92 -13.62
CA GLU A 145 29.65 -12.27 -13.18
C GLU A 145 28.49 -13.27 -13.18
N THR A 146 27.27 -12.81 -13.43
CA THR A 146 26.06 -13.63 -13.43
C THR A 146 25.17 -13.25 -14.62
N ASN A 147 24.09 -14.03 -14.85
CA ASN A 147 23.07 -13.68 -15.85
C ASN A 147 22.05 -12.65 -15.33
N LEU A 148 22.25 -12.12 -14.11
CA LEU A 148 21.36 -11.14 -13.52
C LEU A 148 21.48 -9.79 -14.23
N THR A 149 20.42 -8.98 -14.14
CA THR A 149 20.31 -7.65 -14.72
C THR A 149 19.45 -6.75 -13.82
N PRO A 150 19.66 -5.42 -13.81
CA PRO A 150 18.70 -4.50 -13.21
C PRO A 150 17.44 -4.29 -14.09
N GLY A 151 17.40 -4.91 -15.27
CA GLY A 151 16.35 -4.76 -16.28
C GLY A 151 16.82 -3.94 -17.50
N PRO A 152 16.07 -3.94 -18.61
CA PRO A 152 16.43 -3.19 -19.82
C PRO A 152 16.40 -1.66 -19.60
N TYR A 153 15.50 -1.17 -18.76
CA TYR A 153 15.36 0.21 -18.33
C TYR A 153 14.77 0.23 -16.91
N CYS A 154 14.91 1.35 -16.18
CA CYS A 154 14.34 1.44 -14.85
C CYS A 154 12.81 1.34 -14.91
N GLN A 155 12.21 0.64 -13.95
CA GLN A 155 10.80 0.29 -13.88
C GLN A 155 10.30 -0.51 -15.08
N SER A 156 11.16 -1.34 -15.69
CA SER A 156 10.72 -2.30 -16.71
C SER A 156 9.78 -3.36 -16.17
N GLU A 157 9.93 -3.72 -14.88
CA GLU A 157 9.15 -4.78 -14.27
C GLU A 157 7.76 -4.31 -13.81
N PRO A 158 6.68 -5.06 -14.09
CA PRO A 158 5.33 -4.65 -13.70
C PRO A 158 5.15 -4.57 -12.17
N GLN A 159 5.94 -5.32 -11.40
CA GLN A 159 5.96 -5.28 -9.93
C GLN A 159 6.51 -3.95 -9.42
N THR A 160 7.62 -3.46 -9.99
CA THR A 160 8.20 -2.17 -9.60
C THR A 160 7.31 -1.00 -10.02
N GLN A 161 6.72 -1.06 -11.23
CA GLN A 161 5.72 -0.09 -11.68
C GLN A 161 4.51 -0.01 -10.74
N LEU A 162 4.03 -1.17 -10.26
CA LEU A 162 2.94 -1.20 -9.28
C LEU A 162 3.33 -0.52 -7.98
N LEU A 163 4.51 -0.82 -7.43
CA LEU A 163 4.94 -0.22 -6.16
C LEU A 163 5.09 1.30 -6.29
N VAL A 164 5.67 1.77 -7.39
CA VAL A 164 5.80 3.19 -7.72
C VAL A 164 4.43 3.85 -7.83
N LYS A 165 3.48 3.18 -8.49
CA LYS A 165 2.10 3.68 -8.57
C LYS A 165 1.46 3.80 -7.18
N LEU A 166 1.66 2.83 -6.28
CA LEU A 166 1.16 2.90 -4.91
C LEU A 166 1.80 4.06 -4.14
N LEU A 167 3.11 4.25 -4.27
CA LEU A 167 3.85 5.36 -3.67
C LEU A 167 3.31 6.72 -4.13
N LEU A 168 3.07 6.89 -5.43
CA LEU A 168 2.53 8.14 -6.00
C LEU A 168 1.07 8.38 -5.60
N GLN A 169 0.25 7.32 -5.58
CA GLN A 169 -1.18 7.41 -5.30
C GLN A 169 -1.45 7.74 -3.83
N TYR A 170 -0.72 7.11 -2.92
CA TYR A 170 -0.99 7.19 -1.48
C TYR A 170 -0.01 8.05 -0.70
N LYS A 171 1.12 8.44 -1.31
CA LYS A 171 2.14 9.35 -0.74
C LYS A 171 2.49 9.00 0.71
N PRO A 172 2.97 7.77 0.98
CA PRO A 172 3.25 7.38 2.35
C PRO A 172 4.35 8.24 2.94
N ARG A 173 4.20 8.62 4.21
CA ARG A 173 5.21 9.40 4.94
C ARG A 173 6.42 8.56 5.35
N LYS A 174 6.22 7.25 5.46
CA LYS A 174 7.22 6.29 5.93
C LYS A 174 7.07 4.96 5.21
N ALA A 175 8.20 4.30 4.93
CA ALA A 175 8.26 2.90 4.56
C ALA A 175 8.88 2.04 5.68
N ILE A 176 8.26 0.91 6.00
CA ILE A 176 8.79 -0.10 6.90
C ILE A 176 9.23 -1.27 6.04
N LEU A 177 10.53 -1.56 6.07
CA LEU A 177 11.17 -2.63 5.32
C LEU A 177 11.44 -3.79 6.29
N LEU A 178 10.60 -4.82 6.21
CA LEU A 178 10.73 -5.99 7.06
C LEU A 178 11.84 -6.90 6.52
N TYR A 179 12.69 -7.40 7.40
CA TYR A 179 13.78 -8.30 7.02
C TYR A 179 14.01 -9.40 8.08
N ASP A 180 14.45 -10.57 7.63
CA ASP A 180 14.79 -11.71 8.49
C ASP A 180 16.31 -11.96 8.60
N VAL A 181 17.05 -11.47 7.61
CA VAL A 181 18.50 -11.69 7.43
C VAL A 181 19.18 -10.36 7.13
N LYS A 182 20.36 -10.11 7.72
CA LYS A 182 21.02 -8.80 7.63
C LYS A 182 21.47 -8.44 6.22
N TRP A 183 21.93 -9.42 5.45
CA TRP A 183 22.41 -9.19 4.07
C TRP A 183 21.30 -8.66 3.15
N TYR A 184 20.01 -8.86 3.47
CA TYR A 184 18.89 -8.25 2.77
C TYR A 184 19.02 -6.72 2.68
N ILE A 185 19.46 -6.08 3.77
CA ILE A 185 19.58 -4.62 3.87
C ILE A 185 20.51 -4.08 2.78
N GLU A 186 21.60 -4.80 2.50
CA GLU A 186 22.58 -4.42 1.48
C GLU A 186 22.00 -4.60 0.07
N GLN A 187 21.22 -5.67 -0.15
CA GLN A 187 20.69 -6.03 -1.46
C GLN A 187 19.49 -5.17 -1.89
N VAL A 188 18.77 -4.54 -0.95
CA VAL A 188 17.69 -3.58 -1.28
C VAL A 188 18.16 -2.13 -1.44
N GLY A 189 19.48 -1.89 -1.48
CA GLY A 189 20.08 -0.55 -1.47
C GLY A 189 19.53 0.43 -2.51
N THR A 190 19.32 -0.02 -3.75
CA THR A 190 18.75 0.84 -4.81
C THR A 190 17.32 1.28 -4.50
N PHE A 191 16.53 0.42 -3.87
CA PHE A 191 15.18 0.81 -3.46
C PHE A 191 15.21 1.82 -2.32
N THR A 192 16.14 1.71 -1.37
CA THR A 192 16.30 2.74 -0.33
C THR A 192 16.78 4.07 -0.91
N GLU A 193 17.67 4.05 -1.91
CA GLU A 193 18.06 5.28 -2.64
C GLU A 193 16.86 5.91 -3.35
N TYR A 194 15.98 5.09 -3.94
CA TYR A 194 14.72 5.58 -4.51
C TYR A 194 13.84 6.28 -3.45
N LEU A 195 13.72 5.72 -2.24
CA LEU A 195 12.96 6.34 -1.15
C LEU A 195 13.59 7.68 -0.72
N ASP A 196 14.92 7.74 -0.60
CA ASP A 196 15.66 8.96 -0.26
C ASP A 196 15.45 10.08 -1.29
N GLU A 197 15.58 9.77 -2.59
CA GLU A 197 15.35 10.75 -3.66
C GLU A 197 13.93 11.30 -3.66
N ASN A 198 12.96 10.49 -3.21
CA ASN A 198 11.55 10.85 -3.10
C ASN A 198 11.15 11.39 -1.72
N LYS A 199 12.11 11.55 -0.79
CA LYS A 199 11.91 12.07 0.57
C LYS A 199 10.88 11.27 1.37
N ILE A 200 10.94 9.95 1.25
CA ILE A 200 10.11 9.03 2.02
C ILE A 200 11.01 8.43 3.11
N ASP A 201 10.73 8.75 4.37
CA ASP A 201 11.46 8.17 5.49
C ASP A 201 11.34 6.65 5.47
N TYR A 202 12.37 5.91 5.87
CA TYR A 202 12.26 4.47 5.98
C TYR A 202 12.97 3.90 7.20
N GLU A 203 12.49 2.76 7.67
CA GLU A 203 13.15 1.98 8.71
C GLU A 203 13.20 0.50 8.33
N PHE A 204 14.28 -0.15 8.76
CA PHE A 204 14.40 -1.59 8.70
C PHE A 204 13.93 -2.20 10.02
N LEU A 205 13.01 -3.16 9.96
CA LEU A 205 12.51 -3.86 11.14
C LEU A 205 12.73 -5.37 11.02
N SER A 206 13.45 -5.93 11.99
CA SER A 206 13.65 -7.39 12.09
C SER A 206 12.31 -8.09 12.30
N SER A 207 12.13 -9.23 11.62
CA SER A 207 10.94 -10.06 11.76
C SER A 207 11.11 -11.19 12.78
N LYS A 208 12.35 -11.41 13.25
CA LYS A 208 12.68 -12.16 14.46
C LYS A 208 12.54 -11.30 15.71
#